data_AF-A0AAV0VGR0-F1
#
_entry.id   AF-A0AAV0VGR0-F1
#
_cell.length_a   1.000
_cell.length_b   1.000
_cell.length_c   1.000
_cell.angle_alpha   90.00
_cell.angle_beta   90.00
_cell.angle_gamma   90.00
#
_symmetry.space_group_name_H-M   'P 1'
#
loop_
_entity.id
_entity.type
_entity.pdbx_description
1 polymer ?
#
loop_
_entity_poly.entity_id
_entity_poly.type
_entity_poly.pdbx_seq_one_letter_code
_entity_poly.pdbx_strand_id
1 'polypeptide(L)'
;MKSSFRSLEKTAFIPNRNRLQPSVTSHQSSMQNGSKRKIREEDGVESDRILKASYSLRNNENLDRGETLEQEQCGRFSIDGLRFASDSWAGMKSSNEDRHVSFVDFFPGPVFGIFDGHGGTFSADFLSRQLVKTAASVIRQGIGEKALTDLRYSQHQSGQERARKDAIAAQVSILRQQRAQVETIRSDAAVESSDDDLRILVEQLTDAISQMDSEMKQIDAEEAVRRRKRWQWWNRQHSCFLKSFKHAFERVDSLILQKNPSQDGSTALLV
;
A
#
# COMPACT_ATOMS: atom_id res chain seq x y z
N MET A 1 46.67 14.37 -40.37
CA MET A 1 46.91 15.71 -39.80
C MET A 1 45.99 15.89 -38.61
N LYS A 2 46.55 16.01 -37.41
CA LYS A 2 45.81 16.03 -36.13
C LYS A 2 45.41 17.48 -35.79
N SER A 3 44.14 17.69 -35.49
CA SER A 3 43.59 18.97 -35.02
C SER A 3 43.62 19.08 -33.49
N SER A 4 44.02 20.27 -33.06
CA SER A 4 43.99 20.88 -31.74
C SER A 4 42.72 20.63 -30.93
N PHE A 5 42.86 20.46 -29.60
CA PHE A 5 42.02 21.17 -28.62
C PHE A 5 42.75 21.32 -27.27
N ARG A 6 42.90 22.58 -26.85
CA ARG A 6 43.28 23.02 -25.50
C ARG A 6 42.11 22.78 -24.54
N SER A 7 42.37 22.39 -23.30
CA SER A 7 41.47 22.68 -22.17
C SER A 7 42.26 23.26 -20.99
N LEU A 8 41.74 24.38 -20.50
CA LEU A 8 42.25 25.18 -19.40
C LEU A 8 41.63 24.71 -18.08
N GLU A 9 42.51 24.60 -17.09
CA GLU A 9 42.40 24.97 -15.67
C GLU A 9 41.04 24.83 -14.95
N LYS A 10 41.03 23.91 -13.98
CA LYS A 10 40.03 23.80 -12.91
C LYS A 10 40.46 24.68 -11.73
N THR A 11 39.64 25.67 -11.40
CA THR A 11 39.69 26.46 -10.16
C THR A 11 39.17 25.65 -8.97
N ALA A 12 39.89 25.81 -7.86
CA ALA A 12 39.65 25.19 -6.55
C ALA A 12 38.44 25.78 -5.81
N PHE A 13 37.77 24.96 -5.00
CA PHE A 13 36.75 25.39 -4.04
C PHE A 13 37.22 25.03 -2.61
N ILE A 14 37.19 26.03 -1.73
CA ILE A 14 37.65 26.02 -0.33
C ILE A 14 36.49 25.62 0.59
N PRO A 15 36.70 24.79 1.64
CA PRO A 15 35.65 24.42 2.60
C PRO A 15 35.59 25.42 3.75
N ASN A 16 34.38 25.86 4.13
CA ASN A 16 34.20 26.77 5.27
C ASN A 16 33.73 26.01 6.52
N ARG A 17 34.53 26.13 7.58
CA ARG A 17 34.33 25.66 8.96
C ARG A 17 33.78 26.81 9.79
N ASN A 18 32.75 26.57 10.61
CA ASN A 18 32.38 27.31 11.84
C ASN A 18 31.33 26.42 12.52
N ARG A 19 31.47 25.76 13.68
CA ARG A 19 32.11 25.99 14.99
C ARG A 19 31.58 27.21 15.74
N LEU A 20 30.49 27.02 16.51
CA LEU A 20 30.22 27.74 17.75
C LEU A 20 29.52 26.80 18.75
N GLN A 21 30.13 26.64 19.93
CA GLN A 21 29.48 26.29 21.20
C GLN A 21 29.38 27.56 22.06
N PRO A 22 28.53 27.55 23.12
CA PRO A 22 29.12 27.78 24.44
C PRO A 22 28.51 26.99 25.62
N SER A 23 29.41 26.62 26.55
CA SER A 23 29.38 26.60 28.04
C SER A 23 28.22 26.03 28.87
N VAL A 24 28.53 24.91 29.55
CA VAL A 24 28.54 24.66 31.03
C VAL A 24 27.68 25.53 31.97
N THR A 25 26.82 24.87 32.75
CA THR A 25 26.68 25.09 34.21
C THR A 25 26.29 23.79 34.92
N SER A 26 27.07 23.43 35.93
CA SER A 26 26.88 22.35 36.88
C SER A 26 26.11 22.82 38.12
N HIS A 27 25.17 22.02 38.63
CA HIS A 27 24.91 21.96 40.08
C HIS A 27 24.46 20.55 40.48
N GLN A 28 25.28 19.91 41.32
CA GLN A 28 24.96 18.78 42.18
C GLN A 28 24.73 19.32 43.60
N SER A 29 23.68 18.84 44.26
CA SER A 29 23.53 18.57 45.72
C SER A 29 22.05 18.26 45.95
N SER A 30 21.58 17.43 46.88
CA SER A 30 22.12 16.46 47.82
C SER A 30 20.89 15.77 48.43
N MET A 31 21.07 14.52 48.82
CA MET A 31 20.26 13.61 49.65
C MET A 31 19.15 14.21 50.55
N GLN A 32 17.99 13.54 50.65
CA GLN A 32 17.62 12.64 51.77
C GLN A 32 16.12 12.24 51.79
N ASN A 33 15.91 10.95 52.07
CA ASN A 33 14.87 10.31 52.89
C ASN A 33 13.36 10.45 52.57
N GLY A 34 12.81 9.33 52.08
CA GLY A 34 11.88 8.49 52.86
C GLY A 34 10.51 9.04 53.22
N SER A 35 9.46 8.58 52.54
CA SER A 35 8.16 8.37 53.19
C SER A 35 7.34 7.28 52.49
N LYS A 36 7.06 6.20 53.23
CA LYS A 36 6.07 5.17 52.91
C LYS A 36 4.68 5.81 52.87
N ARG A 37 3.93 5.66 51.78
CA ARG A 37 2.45 5.61 51.81
C ARG A 37 1.93 4.57 50.83
N LYS A 38 1.26 3.57 51.40
CA LYS A 38 0.25 2.72 50.77
C LYS A 38 -0.86 3.61 50.23
N ILE A 39 -1.19 3.50 48.94
CA ILE A 39 -2.53 3.78 48.43
C ILE A 39 -2.88 2.64 47.49
N ARG A 40 -4.04 2.05 47.74
CA ARG A 40 -4.64 0.92 47.04
C ARG A 40 -5.88 1.47 46.30
N GLU A 41 -6.07 0.92 45.11
CA GLU A 41 -7.32 0.75 44.34
C GLU A 41 -7.95 1.92 43.55
N GLU A 42 -8.26 1.54 42.31
CA GLU A 42 -9.39 1.93 41.44
C GLU A 42 -9.30 3.25 40.65
N ASP A 43 -8.91 3.13 39.36
CA ASP A 43 -9.75 3.55 38.23
C ASP A 43 -9.10 3.19 36.89
N GLY A 44 -9.71 2.26 36.14
CA GLY A 44 -9.15 1.77 34.89
C GLY A 44 -10.12 0.92 34.08
N VAL A 45 -11.30 1.45 33.75
CA VAL A 45 -12.25 0.75 32.85
C VAL A 45 -12.88 1.64 31.77
N GLU A 46 -12.75 2.96 31.81
CA GLU A 46 -13.56 3.80 30.89
C GLU A 46 -12.92 4.08 29.51
N SER A 47 -11.61 3.92 29.31
CA SER A 47 -10.96 4.34 28.06
C SER A 47 -10.95 3.30 26.93
N ASP A 48 -11.38 2.06 27.18
CA ASP A 48 -11.29 0.94 26.22
C ASP A 48 -12.62 0.64 25.50
N ARG A 49 -13.72 1.29 25.91
CA ARG A 49 -15.04 1.13 25.27
C ARG A 49 -15.24 2.00 24.03
N ILE A 50 -14.48 3.08 23.88
CA ILE A 50 -14.64 4.04 22.76
C ILE A 50 -13.96 3.56 21.48
N LEU A 51 -12.96 2.67 21.56
CA LEU A 51 -12.28 2.11 20.36
C LEU A 51 -12.96 0.88 19.76
N LYS A 52 -13.94 0.29 20.46
CA LYS A 52 -14.66 -0.92 20.00
C LYS A 52 -15.96 -0.60 19.25
N ALA A 53 -16.51 0.61 19.42
CA ALA A 53 -17.75 1.03 18.78
C ALA A 53 -17.57 1.53 17.33
N SER A 54 -16.36 1.90 16.93
CA SER A 54 -16.08 2.49 15.61
C SER A 54 -15.79 1.47 14.50
N TYR A 55 -15.56 0.19 14.83
CA TYR A 55 -15.19 -0.83 13.83
C TYR A 55 -16.25 -1.92 13.60
N SER A 56 -17.35 -1.95 14.35
CA SER A 56 -18.35 -3.04 14.28
C SER A 56 -19.70 -2.64 13.69
N LEU A 57 -19.85 -1.41 13.19
CA LEU A 57 -21.15 -0.84 12.76
C LEU A 57 -21.27 -0.56 11.25
N ARG A 58 -20.36 -1.06 10.40
CA ARG A 58 -20.39 -0.78 8.95
C ARG A 58 -21.04 -1.85 8.06
N ASN A 59 -21.52 -2.96 8.61
CA ASN A 59 -22.14 -4.03 7.82
C ASN A 59 -23.55 -4.34 8.33
N ASN A 60 -24.50 -3.45 8.08
CA ASN A 60 -25.92 -3.71 7.79
C ASN A 60 -26.75 -2.47 8.13
N GLU A 61 -27.07 -1.68 7.10
CA GLU A 61 -28.36 -1.01 6.90
C GLU A 61 -28.26 -0.20 5.59
N ASN A 62 -28.68 -0.82 4.48
CA ASN A 62 -29.01 -0.11 3.25
C ASN A 62 -30.43 -0.51 2.87
N LEU A 63 -31.39 0.23 3.42
CA LEU A 63 -32.72 0.37 2.87
C LEU A 63 -33.00 1.88 2.79
N ASP A 64 -32.96 2.34 1.54
CA ASP A 64 -33.63 3.52 1.00
C ASP A 64 -32.84 4.86 0.87
N ARG A 65 -32.76 5.28 -0.40
CA ARG A 65 -32.54 6.62 -0.97
C ARG A 65 -31.37 7.50 -0.54
N GLY A 66 -30.54 7.84 -1.55
CA GLY A 66 -29.97 9.17 -1.71
C GLY A 66 -28.52 9.16 -2.17
N GLU A 67 -28.27 9.41 -3.45
CA GLU A 67 -26.94 9.64 -4.01
C GLU A 67 -26.19 10.74 -3.24
N THR A 68 -25.06 10.40 -2.61
CA THR A 68 -23.93 11.32 -2.43
C THR A 68 -22.66 10.53 -2.09
N LEU A 69 -21.76 10.43 -3.07
CA LEU A 69 -20.30 10.34 -2.97
C LEU A 69 -19.72 9.84 -1.62
N GLU A 70 -19.80 8.54 -1.34
CA GLU A 70 -18.75 7.87 -0.56
C GLU A 70 -17.81 7.19 -1.54
N GLN A 71 -16.72 7.88 -1.88
CA GLN A 71 -15.51 7.22 -2.30
C GLN A 71 -15.05 6.42 -1.09
N GLU A 72 -15.59 5.19 -0.95
CA GLU A 72 -15.08 4.19 -0.03
C GLU A 72 -13.56 4.22 -0.16
N GLN A 73 -12.86 4.48 0.94
CA GLN A 73 -11.42 4.44 0.98
C GLN A 73 -11.01 2.99 0.73
N CYS A 74 -10.95 2.63 -0.55
CA CYS A 74 -10.36 1.40 -1.02
C CYS A 74 -8.98 1.36 -0.37
N GLY A 75 -8.71 0.31 0.40
CA GLY A 75 -7.46 0.18 1.16
C GLY A 75 -6.30 0.58 0.27
N ARG A 76 -5.35 1.36 0.81
CA ARG A 76 -4.26 2.01 0.05
C ARG A 76 -3.43 1.05 -0.81
N PHE A 77 -3.59 -0.26 -0.60
CA PHE A 77 -3.04 -1.36 -1.38
C PHE A 77 -4.10 -2.42 -1.74
N SER A 78 -5.26 -2.00 -2.23
CA SER A 78 -6.24 -2.91 -2.81
C SER A 78 -5.68 -3.55 -4.09
N ILE A 79 -5.87 -4.86 -4.25
CA ILE A 79 -5.56 -5.57 -5.49
C ILE A 79 -6.88 -5.69 -6.25
N ASP A 80 -6.98 -5.01 -7.39
CA ASP A 80 -8.18 -5.08 -8.25
C ASP A 80 -8.57 -6.53 -8.53
N GLY A 81 -9.82 -6.88 -8.21
CA GLY A 81 -10.36 -8.23 -8.41
C GLY A 81 -10.00 -9.24 -7.31
N LEU A 82 -9.12 -8.91 -6.35
CA LEU A 82 -8.89 -9.77 -5.20
C LEU A 82 -10.09 -9.68 -4.26
N ARG A 83 -10.81 -10.78 -4.15
CA ARG A 83 -11.88 -10.98 -3.18
C ARG A 83 -11.45 -12.07 -2.22
N PHE A 84 -11.63 -11.84 -0.93
CA PHE A 84 -11.32 -12.84 0.08
C PHE A 84 -12.49 -12.98 1.05
N ALA A 85 -12.64 -14.20 1.56
CA ALA A 85 -13.53 -14.53 2.64
C ALA A 85 -12.79 -15.52 3.54
N SER A 86 -13.05 -15.45 4.84
CA SER A 86 -12.50 -16.36 5.83
C SER A 86 -13.64 -17.00 6.60
N ASP A 87 -13.45 -18.27 6.95
CA ASP A 87 -14.38 -19.02 7.76
C ASP A 87 -13.58 -19.89 8.74
N SER A 88 -14.11 -20.10 9.94
CA SER A 88 -13.42 -20.82 11.00
C SER A 88 -14.42 -21.55 11.88
N TRP A 89 -14.21 -22.86 12.02
CA TRP A 89 -15.13 -23.78 12.68
C TRP A 89 -14.42 -24.52 13.81
N ALA A 90 -15.05 -24.60 14.98
CA ALA A 90 -14.52 -25.36 16.12
C ALA A 90 -14.49 -26.89 15.86
N GLY A 91 -15.36 -27.37 14.96
CA GLY A 91 -15.57 -28.79 14.73
C GLY A 91 -16.03 -29.52 16.01
N MET A 92 -15.29 -30.57 16.39
CA MET A 92 -15.58 -31.38 17.58
C MET A 92 -14.95 -30.83 18.88
N LYS A 93 -14.14 -29.77 18.81
CA LYS A 93 -13.53 -29.16 20.00
C LYS A 93 -14.58 -28.40 20.80
N SER A 94 -14.37 -28.27 22.11
CA SER A 94 -15.24 -27.50 23.01
C SER A 94 -15.20 -25.99 22.78
N SER A 95 -14.16 -25.49 22.12
CA SER A 95 -13.95 -24.07 21.84
C SER A 95 -13.20 -23.87 20.52
N ASN A 96 -13.48 -22.75 19.85
CA ASN A 96 -12.70 -22.31 18.70
C ASN A 96 -11.54 -21.42 19.16
N GLU A 97 -10.32 -21.93 19.06
CA GLU A 97 -9.09 -21.25 19.46
C GLU A 97 -8.45 -20.48 18.29
N ASP A 98 -8.97 -20.66 17.07
CA ASP A 98 -8.43 -20.03 15.88
C ASP A 98 -8.77 -18.54 15.82
N ARG A 99 -7.85 -17.74 15.29
CA ARG A 99 -8.10 -16.34 14.92
C ARG A 99 -7.62 -16.10 13.50
N HIS A 100 -8.22 -15.12 12.85
CA HIS A 100 -7.76 -14.64 11.57
C HIS A 100 -7.79 -13.12 11.51
N VAL A 101 -7.00 -12.56 10.62
CA VAL A 101 -6.97 -11.12 10.34
C VAL A 101 -6.76 -10.87 8.86
N SER A 102 -7.33 -9.76 8.39
CA SER A 102 -7.04 -9.17 7.09
C SER A 102 -6.70 -7.70 7.30
N PHE A 103 -5.58 -7.26 6.73
CA PHE A 103 -5.13 -5.87 6.82
C PHE A 103 -4.71 -5.37 5.45
N VAL A 104 -5.14 -4.17 5.08
CA VAL A 104 -4.81 -3.54 3.79
C VAL A 104 -3.98 -2.26 3.92
N ASP A 105 -3.81 -1.74 5.15
CA ASP A 105 -3.29 -0.38 5.37
C ASP A 105 -1.82 -0.33 5.82
N PHE A 106 -1.31 -1.42 6.41
CA PHE A 106 -0.03 -1.41 7.11
C PHE A 106 1.17 -1.82 6.25
N PHE A 107 0.92 -2.51 5.14
CA PHE A 107 1.93 -3.15 4.30
C PHE A 107 1.73 -2.74 2.84
N PRO A 108 2.76 -2.88 1.98
CA PRO A 108 2.63 -2.65 0.55
C PRO A 108 1.87 -3.77 -0.16
N GLY A 109 0.63 -4.00 0.26
CA GLY A 109 -0.22 -5.11 -0.16
C GLY A 109 -1.21 -5.49 0.95
N PRO A 110 -2.26 -6.27 0.61
CA PRO A 110 -3.07 -6.94 1.61
C PRO A 110 -2.22 -7.98 2.36
N VAL A 111 -2.47 -8.10 3.66
CA VAL A 111 -1.86 -9.10 4.54
C VAL A 111 -2.96 -9.93 5.17
N PHE A 112 -2.80 -11.24 5.13
CA PHE A 112 -3.70 -12.20 5.75
C PHE A 112 -2.95 -12.93 6.84
N GLY A 113 -3.59 -13.05 8.01
CA GLY A 113 -3.04 -13.81 9.12
C GLY A 113 -4.02 -14.87 9.59
N ILE A 114 -3.50 -16.07 9.85
CA ILE A 114 -4.22 -17.16 10.49
C ILE A 114 -3.41 -17.57 11.72
N PHE A 115 -4.11 -17.74 12.84
CA PHE A 115 -3.54 -18.08 14.12
C PHE A 115 -4.25 -19.32 14.64
N ASP A 116 -3.56 -20.44 14.70
CA ASP A 116 -4.04 -21.69 15.28
C ASP A 116 -3.70 -21.66 16.78
N GLY A 117 -4.70 -21.52 17.64
CA GLY A 117 -4.51 -21.49 19.09
C GLY A 117 -4.49 -22.90 19.67
N HIS A 118 -3.71 -23.12 20.72
CA HIS A 118 -3.69 -24.39 21.44
C HIS A 118 -3.54 -24.20 22.96
N GLY A 119 -4.42 -24.86 23.72
CA GLY A 119 -4.41 -24.84 25.19
C GLY A 119 -5.02 -23.57 25.80
N GLY A 120 -5.77 -22.81 25.01
CA GLY A 120 -6.34 -21.51 25.35
C GLY A 120 -6.36 -20.55 24.16
N THR A 121 -7.04 -19.42 24.31
CA THR A 121 -7.19 -18.43 23.22
C THR A 121 -6.31 -17.20 23.39
N PHE A 122 -5.62 -17.02 24.52
CA PHE A 122 -4.91 -15.78 24.83
C PHE A 122 -3.83 -15.47 23.80
N SER A 123 -2.99 -16.45 23.47
CA SER A 123 -1.91 -16.26 22.50
C SER A 123 -2.44 -15.91 21.11
N ALA A 124 -3.45 -16.61 20.61
CA ALA A 124 -4.06 -16.31 19.30
C ALA A 124 -4.74 -14.93 19.29
N ASP A 125 -5.45 -14.57 20.37
CA ASP A 125 -6.07 -13.25 20.56
C ASP A 125 -5.01 -12.12 20.62
N PHE A 126 -3.87 -12.37 21.25
CA PHE A 126 -2.78 -11.41 21.35
C PHE A 126 -2.09 -11.22 19.99
N LEU A 127 -1.75 -12.32 19.31
CA LEU A 127 -1.08 -12.31 18.01
C LEU A 127 -1.93 -11.60 16.95
N SER A 128 -3.22 -11.93 16.86
CA SER A 128 -4.13 -11.28 15.91
C SER A 128 -4.20 -9.76 16.08
N ARG A 129 -4.06 -9.25 17.31
CA ARG A 129 -4.10 -7.80 17.58
C ARG A 129 -2.77 -7.10 17.38
N GLN A 130 -1.65 -7.77 17.66
CA GLN A 130 -0.34 -7.12 17.84
C GLN A 130 0.69 -7.49 16.78
N LEU A 131 0.66 -8.71 16.22
CA LEU A 131 1.73 -9.19 15.34
C LEU A 131 1.85 -8.33 14.09
N VAL A 132 0.74 -8.12 13.38
CA VAL A 132 0.73 -7.33 12.14
C VAL A 132 1.16 -5.89 12.37
N LYS A 133 0.68 -5.25 13.46
CA LYS A 133 1.05 -3.88 13.83
C LYS A 133 2.53 -3.77 14.17
N THR A 134 3.06 -4.74 14.90
CA THR A 134 4.48 -4.79 15.28
C THR A 134 5.35 -4.99 14.05
N ALA A 135 5.01 -5.95 13.20
CA ALA A 135 5.71 -6.19 11.94
C ALA A 135 5.73 -4.95 11.05
N ALA A 136 4.59 -4.27 10.87
CA ALA A 136 4.52 -3.03 10.12
C ALA A 136 5.42 -1.93 10.71
N SER A 137 5.42 -1.79 12.04
CA SER A 137 6.27 -0.82 12.73
C SER A 137 7.76 -1.09 12.53
N VAL A 138 8.19 -2.35 12.69
CA VAL A 138 9.60 -2.75 12.52
C VAL A 138 10.02 -2.58 11.05
N ILE A 139 9.18 -2.95 10.09
CA ILE A 139 9.45 -2.75 8.65
C ILE A 139 9.61 -1.27 8.33
N ARG A 140 8.72 -0.40 8.85
CA ARG A 140 8.85 1.06 8.65
C ARG A 140 10.15 1.59 9.23
N GLN A 141 10.60 1.07 10.37
CA GLN A 141 11.87 1.46 10.98
C GLN A 141 13.09 0.94 10.18
N GLY A 142 13.01 -0.29 9.65
CA GLY A 142 14.11 -0.92 8.92
C GLY A 142 14.29 -0.41 7.49
N ILE A 143 13.20 -0.22 6.76
CA ILE A 143 13.22 0.21 5.34
C ILE A 143 13.13 1.74 5.23
N GLY A 144 12.45 2.38 6.17
CA GLY A 144 12.19 3.82 6.18
C GLY A 144 10.87 4.19 5.48
N GLU A 145 10.14 5.15 6.05
CA GLU A 145 8.83 5.59 5.54
C GLU A 145 8.93 6.19 4.13
N LYS A 146 10.03 6.87 3.80
CA LYS A 146 10.24 7.46 2.47
C LYS A 146 10.24 6.39 1.38
N ALA A 147 11.02 5.32 1.57
CA ALA A 147 11.13 4.24 0.58
C ALA A 147 9.79 3.52 0.39
N LEU A 148 9.01 3.35 1.46
CA LEU A 148 7.66 2.79 1.39
C LEU A 148 6.70 3.76 0.67
N THR A 149 6.79 5.06 0.94
CA THR A 149 6.00 6.11 0.28
C THR A 149 6.27 6.16 -1.22
N ASP A 150 7.54 6.09 -1.64
CA ASP A 150 7.93 6.06 -3.05
C ASP A 150 7.33 4.83 -3.78
N LEU A 151 7.31 3.67 -3.11
CA LEU A 151 6.64 2.47 -3.63
C LEU A 151 5.13 2.69 -3.79
N ARG A 152 4.46 3.31 -2.78
CA ARG A 152 3.03 3.62 -2.86
C ARG A 152 2.73 4.54 -4.04
N TYR A 153 3.53 5.60 -4.18
CA TYR A 153 3.38 6.56 -5.28
C TYR A 153 3.53 5.87 -6.64
N SER A 154 4.53 4.99 -6.79
CA SER A 154 4.71 4.22 -8.03
C SER A 154 3.51 3.34 -8.35
N GLN A 155 2.91 2.68 -7.36
CA GLN A 155 1.72 1.85 -7.57
C GLN A 155 0.49 2.70 -7.91
N HIS A 156 0.27 3.79 -7.18
CA HIS A 156 -0.84 4.71 -7.44
C HIS A 156 -0.78 5.28 -8.86
N GLN A 157 0.39 5.75 -9.29
CA GLN A 157 0.61 6.20 -10.67
C GLN A 157 0.30 5.09 -11.68
N SER A 158 0.62 3.84 -11.35
CA SER A 158 0.32 2.70 -12.24
C SER A 158 -1.17 2.39 -12.34
N GLY A 159 -1.93 2.59 -11.26
CA GLY A 159 -3.38 2.52 -11.30
C GLY A 159 -4.00 3.63 -12.15
N GLN A 160 -3.53 4.87 -11.99
CA GLN A 160 -3.98 6.01 -12.79
C GLN A 160 -3.71 5.81 -14.29
N GLU A 161 -2.49 5.39 -14.65
CA GLU A 161 -2.15 5.14 -16.06
C GLU A 161 -2.92 3.95 -16.65
N ARG A 162 -3.25 2.93 -15.84
CA ARG A 162 -4.13 1.84 -16.27
C ARG A 162 -5.53 2.36 -16.57
N ALA A 163 -6.14 3.10 -15.65
CA ALA A 163 -7.47 3.67 -15.86
C ALA A 163 -7.50 4.59 -17.09
N ARG A 164 -6.44 5.39 -17.29
CA ARG A 164 -6.26 6.22 -18.48
C ARG A 164 -6.19 5.38 -19.75
N LYS A 165 -5.40 4.29 -19.74
CA LYS A 165 -5.31 3.36 -20.86
C LYS A 165 -6.67 2.72 -21.19
N ASP A 166 -7.43 2.31 -20.17
CA ASP A 166 -8.74 1.70 -20.35
C ASP A 166 -9.74 2.69 -20.97
N ALA A 167 -9.69 3.96 -20.56
CA ALA A 167 -10.48 5.03 -21.17
C ALA A 167 -10.10 5.27 -22.65
N ILE A 168 -8.80 5.30 -22.98
CA ILE A 168 -8.31 5.42 -24.36
C ILE A 168 -8.77 4.21 -25.18
N ALA A 169 -8.68 2.99 -24.64
CA ALA A 169 -9.13 1.77 -25.30
C ALA A 169 -10.63 1.82 -25.63
N ALA A 170 -11.45 2.29 -24.70
CA ALA A 170 -12.89 2.48 -24.91
C ALA A 170 -13.17 3.49 -26.04
N GLN A 171 -12.46 4.63 -26.04
CA GLN A 171 -12.62 5.64 -27.08
C GLN A 171 -12.12 5.17 -28.45
N VAL A 172 -11.00 4.42 -28.52
CA VAL A 172 -10.54 3.78 -29.76
C VAL A 172 -11.59 2.81 -30.30
N SER A 173 -12.26 2.04 -29.44
CA SER A 173 -13.36 1.16 -29.85
C SER A 173 -14.49 1.92 -30.53
N ILE A 174 -14.87 3.09 -29.99
CA ILE A 174 -15.90 3.96 -30.57
C ILE A 174 -15.45 4.50 -31.93
N LEU A 175 -14.21 5.01 -32.04
CA LEU A 175 -13.68 5.53 -33.30
C LEU A 175 -13.62 4.45 -34.39
N ARG A 176 -13.23 3.22 -34.04
CA ARG A 176 -13.23 2.08 -34.97
C ARG A 176 -14.64 1.76 -35.46
N GLN A 177 -15.65 1.84 -34.59
CA GLN A 177 -17.05 1.67 -34.98
C GLN A 177 -17.52 2.78 -35.91
N GLN A 178 -17.21 4.05 -35.60
CA GLN A 178 -17.56 5.20 -36.45
C GLN A 178 -16.91 5.09 -37.83
N ARG A 179 -15.63 4.72 -37.89
CA ARG A 179 -14.93 4.50 -39.15
C ARG A 179 -15.60 3.41 -40.00
N ALA A 180 -15.99 2.29 -39.39
CA ALA A 180 -16.70 1.23 -40.11
C ALA A 180 -18.05 1.69 -40.67
N GLN A 181 -18.78 2.54 -39.94
CA GLN A 181 -20.03 3.13 -40.42
C GLN A 181 -19.80 4.08 -41.61
N VAL A 182 -18.78 4.94 -41.54
CA VAL A 182 -18.43 5.87 -42.64
C VAL A 182 -18.03 5.10 -43.90
N GLU A 183 -17.23 4.04 -43.77
CA GLU A 183 -16.85 3.18 -44.91
C GLU A 183 -18.05 2.45 -45.52
N THR A 184 -19.04 2.08 -44.70
CA THR A 184 -20.30 1.48 -45.20
C THR A 184 -21.09 2.50 -46.02
N ILE A 185 -21.28 3.71 -45.48
CA ILE A 185 -21.97 4.81 -46.17
C ILE A 185 -21.27 5.15 -47.49
N ARG A 186 -19.94 5.18 -47.49
CA ARG A 186 -19.13 5.43 -48.67
C ARG A 186 -19.32 4.36 -49.75
N SER A 187 -19.40 3.09 -49.34
CA SER A 187 -19.63 1.97 -50.27
C SER A 187 -21.04 1.97 -50.88
N ASP A 188 -22.02 2.48 -50.14
CA ASP A 188 -23.43 2.54 -50.56
C ASP A 188 -23.77 3.82 -51.36
N ALA A 189 -22.98 4.89 -51.22
CA ALA A 189 -23.23 6.17 -51.88
C ALA A 189 -22.67 6.20 -53.32
N ALA A 190 -23.54 6.09 -54.32
CA ALA A 190 -23.21 6.17 -55.75
C ALA A 190 -22.89 7.59 -56.27
N VAL A 191 -22.54 8.54 -55.41
CA VAL A 191 -22.46 9.98 -55.75
C VAL A 191 -21.04 10.52 -55.55
N GLU A 192 -20.36 10.83 -56.66
CA GLU A 192 -18.95 11.27 -56.69
C GLU A 192 -18.66 12.57 -55.90
N SER A 193 -19.67 13.44 -55.72
CA SER A 193 -19.49 14.73 -55.05
C SER A 193 -19.27 14.64 -53.53
N SER A 194 -19.61 13.51 -52.89
CA SER A 194 -19.48 13.32 -51.43
C SER A 194 -18.34 12.35 -51.05
N ASP A 195 -17.70 11.71 -52.03
CA ASP A 195 -16.68 10.68 -51.77
C ASP A 195 -15.37 11.28 -51.22
N ASP A 196 -14.97 12.46 -51.70
CA ASP A 196 -13.75 13.13 -51.23
C ASP A 196 -13.86 13.56 -49.75
N ASP A 197 -15.01 14.10 -49.32
CA ASP A 197 -15.24 14.47 -47.90
C ASP A 197 -15.26 13.24 -46.99
N LEU A 198 -15.88 12.14 -47.45
CA LEU A 198 -15.90 10.87 -46.73
C LEU A 198 -14.50 10.25 -46.66
N ARG A 199 -13.69 10.36 -47.72
CA ARG A 199 -12.29 9.92 -47.72
C ARG A 199 -11.47 10.69 -46.70
N ILE A 200 -11.59 12.03 -46.68
CA ILE A 200 -10.91 12.88 -45.70
C ILE A 200 -11.30 12.49 -44.28
N LEU A 201 -12.59 12.24 -44.02
CA LEU A 201 -13.06 11.81 -42.70
C LEU A 201 -12.50 10.44 -42.28
N VAL A 202 -12.44 9.47 -43.20
CA VAL A 202 -11.84 8.16 -42.95
C VAL A 202 -10.35 8.29 -42.62
N GLU A 203 -9.62 9.12 -43.36
CA GLU A 203 -8.21 9.43 -43.10
C GLU A 203 -8.03 10.04 -41.71
N GLN A 204 -8.82 11.05 -41.35
CA GLN A 204 -8.80 11.68 -40.02
C GLN A 204 -9.10 10.69 -38.88
N LEU A 205 -10.10 9.81 -39.05
CA LEU A 205 -10.41 8.77 -38.06
C LEU A 205 -9.27 7.74 -37.95
N THR A 206 -8.64 7.39 -39.06
CA THR A 206 -7.50 6.46 -39.10
C THR A 206 -6.29 7.05 -38.39
N ASP A 207 -6.00 8.33 -38.61
CA ASP A 207 -4.92 9.06 -37.95
C ASP A 207 -5.18 9.17 -36.44
N ALA A 208 -6.40 9.53 -36.04
CA ALA A 208 -6.79 9.62 -34.63
C ALA A 208 -6.65 8.26 -33.91
N ILE A 209 -7.13 7.17 -34.53
CA ILE A 209 -6.97 5.80 -33.99
C ILE A 209 -5.47 5.46 -33.85
N SER A 210 -4.67 5.76 -34.86
CA SER A 210 -3.23 5.47 -34.85
C SER A 210 -2.49 6.24 -33.75
N GLN A 211 -2.85 7.50 -33.53
CA GLN A 211 -2.31 8.33 -32.46
C GLN A 211 -2.65 7.74 -31.08
N MET A 212 -3.92 7.37 -30.85
CA MET A 212 -4.35 6.78 -29.58
C MET A 212 -3.74 5.40 -29.32
N ASP A 213 -3.61 4.55 -30.36
CA ASP A 213 -2.91 3.27 -30.26
C ASP A 213 -1.42 3.47 -29.91
N SER A 214 -0.78 4.53 -30.43
CA SER A 214 0.60 4.88 -30.09
C SER A 214 0.76 5.31 -28.63
N GLU A 215 -0.21 6.07 -28.11
CA GLU A 215 -0.25 6.50 -26.72
C GLU A 215 -0.46 5.32 -25.77
N MET A 216 -1.36 4.37 -26.10
CA MET A 216 -1.52 3.13 -25.33
C MET A 216 -0.22 2.32 -25.27
N LYS A 217 0.52 2.21 -26.38
CA LYS A 217 1.83 1.54 -26.42
C LYS A 217 2.86 2.25 -25.56
N GLN A 218 2.85 3.59 -25.53
CA GLN A 218 3.72 4.35 -24.65
C GLN A 218 3.41 4.07 -23.17
N ILE A 219 2.12 4.06 -22.78
CA ILE A 219 1.71 3.69 -21.41
C ILE A 219 2.24 2.32 -21.02
N ASP A 220 2.13 1.34 -21.91
CA ASP A 220 2.61 -0.02 -21.67
C ASP A 220 4.14 -0.08 -21.50
N ALA A 221 4.88 0.66 -22.32
CA ALA A 221 6.33 0.76 -22.20
C ALA A 221 6.74 1.38 -20.85
N GLU A 222 6.08 2.46 -20.44
CA GLU A 222 6.33 3.12 -19.16
C GLU A 222 5.94 2.25 -17.96
N GLU A 223 4.82 1.52 -18.04
CA GLU A 223 4.40 0.55 -17.01
C GLU A 223 5.42 -0.58 -16.89
N ALA A 224 5.97 -1.09 -17.99
CA ALA A 224 7.01 -2.11 -17.96
C ALA A 224 8.27 -1.62 -17.21
N VAL A 225 8.66 -0.35 -17.43
CA VAL A 225 9.76 0.29 -16.70
C VAL A 225 9.42 0.43 -15.21
N ARG A 226 8.21 0.90 -14.87
CA ARG A 226 7.75 1.04 -13.47
C ARG A 226 7.70 -0.31 -12.75
N ARG A 227 7.20 -1.37 -13.38
CA ARG A 227 7.24 -2.75 -12.86
C ARG A 227 8.66 -3.23 -12.59
N ARG A 228 9.57 -3.03 -13.54
CA ARG A 228 10.98 -3.43 -13.37
C ARG A 228 11.63 -2.70 -12.19
N LYS A 229 11.37 -1.40 -12.03
CA LYS A 229 11.86 -0.61 -10.88
C LYS A 229 11.32 -1.15 -9.55
N ARG A 230 10.01 -1.45 -9.47
CA ARG A 230 9.40 -2.05 -8.26
C ARG A 230 9.99 -3.41 -7.94
N TRP A 231 10.21 -4.26 -8.94
CA TRP A 231 10.83 -5.56 -8.75
C TRP A 231 12.28 -5.47 -8.26
N GLN A 232 13.08 -4.56 -8.83
CA GLN A 232 14.43 -4.29 -8.34
C GLN A 232 14.44 -3.74 -6.91
N TRP A 233 13.50 -2.84 -6.59
CA TRP A 233 13.32 -2.33 -5.24
C TRP A 233 13.03 -3.47 -4.25
N TRP A 234 12.10 -4.38 -4.60
CA TRP A 234 11.75 -5.53 -3.77
C TRP A 234 12.97 -6.41 -3.49
N ASN A 235 13.73 -6.77 -4.53
CA ASN A 235 14.91 -7.62 -4.37
C ASN A 235 15.98 -6.98 -3.46
N ARG A 236 16.15 -5.65 -3.53
CA ARG A 236 17.06 -4.91 -2.64
C ARG A 236 16.60 -4.92 -1.19
N GLN A 237 15.29 -4.82 -0.97
CA GLN A 237 14.70 -4.74 0.37
C GLN A 237 14.34 -6.10 0.98
N HIS A 238 14.40 -7.19 0.22
CA HIS A 238 13.97 -8.52 0.65
C HIS A 238 14.60 -8.96 1.98
N SER A 239 15.93 -8.78 2.11
CA SER A 239 16.63 -9.12 3.36
C SER A 239 16.20 -8.24 4.55
N CYS A 240 15.87 -6.97 4.32
CA CYS A 240 15.34 -6.06 5.33
C CYS A 240 13.94 -6.50 5.78
N PHE A 241 13.08 -6.92 4.85
CA PHE A 241 11.78 -7.50 5.17
C PHE A 241 11.93 -8.76 6.04
N LEU A 242 12.75 -9.73 5.62
CA LEU A 242 12.97 -10.97 6.38
C LEU A 242 13.45 -10.70 7.80
N LYS A 243 14.45 -9.82 7.96
CA LYS A 243 14.95 -9.41 9.28
C LYS A 243 13.86 -8.73 10.11
N SER A 244 13.09 -7.83 9.50
CA SER A 244 12.03 -7.10 10.18
C SER A 244 10.90 -8.02 10.65
N PHE A 245 10.50 -9.00 9.83
CA PHE A 245 9.55 -10.02 10.24
C PHE A 245 10.10 -10.84 11.41
N LYS A 246 11.33 -11.37 11.30
CA LYS A 246 11.94 -12.12 12.40
C LYS A 246 11.95 -11.33 13.72
N HIS A 247 12.39 -10.08 13.68
CA HIS A 247 12.41 -9.22 14.86
C HIS A 247 11.01 -8.92 15.42
N ALA A 248 10.00 -8.80 14.55
CA ALA A 248 8.64 -8.60 14.99
C ALA A 248 8.08 -9.83 15.71
N PHE A 249 8.33 -11.03 15.19
CA PHE A 249 7.98 -12.29 15.85
C PHE A 249 8.70 -12.42 17.19
N GLU A 250 10.03 -12.26 17.23
CA GLU A 250 10.82 -12.31 18.48
C GLU A 250 10.30 -11.34 19.55
N ARG A 251 9.92 -10.12 19.14
CA ARG A 251 9.38 -9.10 20.05
C ARG A 251 8.00 -9.49 20.58
N VAL A 252 7.14 -10.04 19.74
CA VAL A 252 5.78 -10.44 20.13
C VAL A 252 5.83 -11.69 21.01
N ASP A 253 6.67 -12.67 20.68
CA ASP A 253 6.92 -13.85 21.51
C ASP A 253 7.40 -13.46 22.91
N SER A 254 8.36 -12.53 22.99
CA SER A 254 8.84 -12.00 24.27
C SER A 254 7.73 -11.36 25.10
N LEU A 255 6.77 -10.69 24.45
CA LEU A 255 5.61 -10.09 25.12
C LEU A 255 4.60 -11.15 25.58
N ILE A 256 4.38 -12.20 24.80
CA ILE A 256 3.51 -13.32 25.17
C ILE A 256 4.09 -14.02 26.39
N LEU A 257 5.39 -14.36 26.38
CA LEU A 257 6.05 -15.01 27.52
C LEU A 257 5.93 -14.22 28.84
N GLN A 258 5.85 -12.88 28.75
CA GLN A 258 5.70 -12.02 29.92
C GLN A 258 4.24 -11.86 30.38
N LYS A 259 3.29 -11.89 29.44
CA LYS A 259 1.90 -11.50 29.69
C LYS A 259 0.92 -12.66 29.72
N ASN A 260 1.30 -13.84 29.25
CA ASN A 260 0.43 -15.00 29.09
C ASN A 260 0.19 -15.70 30.43
N PRO A 261 -1.00 -15.52 31.05
CA PRO A 261 -1.30 -16.15 32.33
C PRO A 261 -1.78 -17.60 32.14
N SER A 262 -2.29 -17.96 30.96
CA SER A 262 -2.85 -19.27 30.64
C SER A 262 -1.80 -20.29 30.23
N GLN A 263 -0.57 -19.86 29.95
CA GLN A 263 0.50 -20.70 29.38
C GLN A 263 0.08 -21.41 28.08
N ASP A 264 -0.94 -20.87 27.41
CA ASP A 264 -1.36 -21.34 26.10
C ASP A 264 -0.35 -20.93 25.03
N GLY A 265 -0.57 -21.36 23.78
CA GLY A 265 0.24 -20.89 22.68
C GLY A 265 -0.55 -20.81 21.39
N SER A 266 0.13 -20.38 20.33
CA SER A 266 -0.49 -20.31 19.01
C SER A 266 0.57 -20.35 17.92
N THR A 267 0.22 -20.98 16.80
CA THR A 267 0.99 -20.96 15.56
C THR A 267 0.43 -19.89 14.63
N ALA A 268 1.27 -18.95 14.19
CA ALA A 268 0.88 -17.88 13.29
C ALA A 268 1.41 -18.10 11.87
N LEU A 269 0.52 -17.96 10.89
CA LEU A 269 0.86 -17.85 9.47
C LEU A 269 0.46 -16.45 8.99
N LEU A 270 1.41 -15.73 8.39
CA LEU A 270 1.17 -14.44 7.73
C LEU A 270 1.52 -14.56 6.24
N VAL A 271 0.63 -14.11 5.37
CA VAL A 271 0.77 -14.09 3.90
C VAL A 271 0.57 -12.67 3.38
#